data_AF-T1AH79-F1
#
_entry.id   AF-T1AH79-F1
#
_cell.length_a   1.000
_cell.length_b   1.000
_cell.length_c   1.000
_cell.angle_alpha   90.00
_cell.angle_beta   90.00
_cell.angle_gamma   90.00
#
_symmetry.space_group_name_H-M   'P 1'
#
loop_
_entity.id
_entity.type
_entity.pdbx_description
1 polymer ?
#
loop_
_entity_poly.entity_id
_entity_poly.type
_entity_poly.pdbx_seq_one_letter_code
_entity_poly.pdbx_strand_id
1 'polypeptide(L)' 'LGIIEASSTTFWFGFTDDIVIRIEAKTDGSRLDIRSESRIGKSDFGRNAARIMRFRAMLYRNLELHPPAP' A
#
# COMPACT_ATOMS: atom_id res chain seq x y z
N LEU A 1 5.78 -7.40 15.45
CA LEU A 1 5.50 -6.30 14.51
C LEU A 1 6.32 -6.55 13.25
N GLY A 2 5.68 -6.60 12.08
CA GLY A 2 6.37 -6.66 10.79
C GLY A 2 6.30 -5.31 10.08
N ILE A 3 7.34 -4.95 9.32
CA ILE A 3 7.36 -3.76 8.47
C ILE A 3 7.88 -4.18 7.09
N ILE A 4 7.16 -3.77 6.05
CA ILE A 4 7.60 -3.90 4.65
C ILE A 4 7.71 -2.50 4.08
N GLU A 5 8.85 -2.20 3.48
CA GLU A 5 9.12 -0.94 2.78
C GLU A 5 9.45 -1.23 1.33
N ALA A 6 8.87 -0.46 0.42
CA ALA A 6 9.20 -0.52 -1.00
C ALA A 6 9.14 0.87 -1.62
N SER A 7 9.95 1.07 -2.67
CA SER A 7 9.94 2.29 -3.46
C SER A 7 9.92 1.96 -4.94
N SER A 8 9.35 2.86 -5.74
CA SER A 8 9.30 2.74 -7.20
C SER A 8 9.61 4.10 -7.82
N THR A 9 10.53 4.12 -8.78
CA THR A 9 10.93 5.33 -9.49
C THR A 9 10.49 5.27 -10.95
N THR A 10 9.81 6.32 -11.42
CA THR A 10 9.44 6.44 -12.84
C THR A 10 10.68 6.65 -13.70
N PHE A 11 10.79 5.88 -14.79
CA PHE A 11 11.98 5.88 -15.65
C PHE A 11 12.27 7.25 -16.29
N TRP A 12 11.25 7.89 -16.87
CA TRP A 12 11.42 9.12 -17.65
C TRP A 12 11.56 10.39 -16.82
N PHE A 13 10.90 10.45 -15.66
CA PHE A 13 10.79 11.67 -14.86
C PHE A 13 11.48 11.58 -13.49
N GLY A 14 11.97 10.39 -13.10
CA GLY A 14 12.68 10.20 -11.84
C GLY A 14 11.83 10.38 -10.59
N PHE A 15 10.50 10.44 -10.72
CA PHE A 15 9.60 10.54 -9.57
C PHE A 15 9.61 9.25 -8.78
N THR A 16 9.88 9.35 -7.48
CA THR A 16 9.90 8.22 -6.56
C THR A 16 8.68 8.27 -5.65
N ASP A 17 7.98 7.14 -5.60
CA ASP A 17 6.91 6.87 -4.66
C ASP A 17 7.37 5.81 -3.66
N ASP A 18 7.00 5.98 -2.40
CA ASP A 18 7.23 5.02 -1.32
C ASP A 18 5.91 4.35 -0.89
N ILE A 19 6.02 3.12 -0.42
CA ILE A 19 4.96 2.41 0.29
C ILE A 19 5.53 1.74 1.54
N VAL A 20 4.85 1.93 2.66
CA VAL A 20 5.17 1.29 3.94
C VAL A 20 3.95 0.53 4.42
N ILE A 21 4.14 -0.73 4.77
CA ILE A 21 3.11 -1.61 5.31
C ILE A 21 3.54 -2.08 6.69
N ARG A 22 2.80 -1.67 7.70
CA ARG A 22 2.95 -2.16 9.06
C ARG A 22 1.99 -3.32 9.30
N ILE A 23 2.52 -4.42 9.81
CA ILE A 23 1.80 -5.66 10.06
C ILE A 23 1.77 -5.92 11.56
N GLU A 24 0.58 -5.88 12.14
CA GLU A 24 0.34 -6.22 13.53
C GLU A 24 -0.52 -7.49 13.61
N ALA A 25 -0.01 -8.54 14.26
CA ALA A 25 -0.79 -9.74 14.51
C ALA A 25 -1.97 -9.43 15.45
N LYS A 26 -3.14 -9.98 15.15
CA LYS A 26 -4.35 -9.97 15.97
C LYS A 26 -4.82 -11.41 16.19
N THR A 27 -5.77 -11.61 17.08
CA THR A 27 -6.26 -12.93 17.49
C THR A 27 -6.83 -13.74 16.32
N ASP A 28 -7.42 -13.06 15.33
CA ASP A 28 -8.12 -13.63 14.17
C ASP A 28 -7.51 -13.22 12.82
N GLY A 29 -6.27 -12.73 12.82
CA GLY A 29 -5.58 -12.35 11.58
C GLY A 29 -4.50 -11.30 11.79
N SER A 30 -4.43 -10.33 10.88
CA SER A 30 -3.46 -9.24 10.95
C SER A 30 -4.09 -7.92 10.59
N ARG A 31 -3.79 -6.89 11.39
CA ARG A 31 -4.07 -5.50 11.04
C ARG A 31 -2.95 -4.98 10.17
N LEU A 32 -3.32 -4.43 9.02
CA LEU A 32 -2.39 -3.78 8.09
C LEU A 32 -2.64 -2.28 8.11
N ASP A 33 -1.63 -1.51 8.52
CA ASP A 33 -1.63 -0.06 8.29
C ASP A 33 -0.74 0.22 7.08
N ILE A 34 -1.32 0.78 6.02
CA ILE A 34 -0.65 1.00 4.73
C ILE A 34 -0.57 2.50 4.47
N ARG A 35 0.64 3.00 4.23
CA ARG A 35 0.90 4.37 3.79
C ARG A 35 1.56 4.37 2.43
N SER A 36 1.09 5.22 1.52
CA SER A 36 1.73 5.47 0.23
C SER A 36 1.92 6.97 0.05
N GLU A 37 3.11 7.38 -0.38
CA GLU A 37 3.53 8.77 -0.45
C GLU A 37 4.44 9.01 -1.65
N SER A 38 4.22 10.12 -2.35
CA SER A 38 5.13 10.59 -3.41
C SER A 38 6.15 11.53 -2.80
N ARG A 39 7.44 11.36 -3.09
CA ARG A 39 8.49 12.23 -2.53
C ARG A 39 8.47 13.65 -3.09
N ILE A 40 7.77 13.86 -4.20
CA ILE A 40 7.72 15.13 -4.93
C ILE A 40 6.25 15.52 -5.15
N GLY A 41 5.95 16.80 -4.92
CA GLY A 41 4.63 17.40 -5.16
C GLY A 41 3.77 17.50 -3.90
N LYS A 42 2.85 18.48 -3.88
CA LYS A 42 1.89 18.68 -2.77
C LYS A 42 0.57 17.94 -2.98
N SER A 43 0.31 17.46 -4.19
CA SER A 43 -0.91 16.75 -4.56
C SER A 43 -0.57 15.59 -5.49
N ASP A 44 -1.19 14.45 -5.25
CA ASP A 44 -0.99 13.21 -6.00
C ASP A 44 -2.19 12.88 -6.92
N PHE A 45 -3.21 13.75 -6.97
CA PHE A 45 -4.48 13.52 -7.66
C PHE A 45 -5.13 12.16 -7.35
N GLY A 46 -4.95 11.66 -6.12
CA GLY A 46 -5.52 10.38 -5.68
C GLY A 46 -4.74 9.14 -6.14
N ARG A 47 -3.55 9.29 -6.75
CA ARG A 47 -2.71 8.15 -7.17
C ARG A 47 -2.30 7.26 -5.99
N ASN A 48 -2.00 7.82 -4.83
CA ASN A 48 -1.59 7.04 -3.67
C ASN A 48 -2.75 6.21 -3.13
N ALA A 49 -3.95 6.79 -3.07
CA ALA A 49 -5.17 6.06 -2.71
C ALA A 49 -5.45 4.94 -3.71
N ALA A 50 -5.38 5.21 -5.01
CA ALA A 50 -5.57 4.21 -6.06
C ALA A 50 -4.56 3.05 -5.95
N ARG A 51 -3.29 3.36 -5.62
CA ARG A 51 -2.24 2.36 -5.39
C ARG A 51 -2.56 1.45 -4.21
N ILE A 52 -2.98 2.03 -3.07
CA ILE A 52 -3.36 1.27 -1.88
C ILE A 52 -4.54 0.35 -2.20
N MET A 53 -5.56 0.85 -2.89
CA MET A 53 -6.74 0.06 -3.28
C MET A 53 -6.37 -1.11 -4.19
N ARG A 54 -5.51 -0.88 -5.19
CA ARG A 54 -5.02 -1.94 -6.09
C ARG A 54 -4.21 -2.99 -5.33
N PHE A 55 -3.30 -2.55 -4.46
CA PHE A 55 -2.51 -3.46 -3.63
C PHE A 55 -3.41 -4.34 -2.75
N ARG A 56 -4.40 -3.74 -2.08
CA ARG A 56 -5.37 -4.46 -1.25
C ARG A 56 -6.14 -5.52 -2.04
N ALA A 57 -6.59 -5.20 -3.24
CA ALA A 57 -7.28 -6.17 -4.10
C ALA A 57 -6.37 -7.35 -4.50
N MET A 58 -5.11 -7.07 -4.85
CA MET A 58 -4.13 -8.12 -5.17
C MET A 58 -3.79 -8.98 -3.95
N LEU A 59 -3.64 -8.36 -2.78
CA LEU A 59 -3.35 -9.05 -1.54
C LEU A 59 -4.47 -10.03 -1.17
N TYR A 60 -5.73 -9.58 -1.19
CA TYR A 60 -6.86 -10.45 -0.89
C TYR A 60 -6.97 -11.60 -1.88
N ARG A 61 -6.77 -11.34 -3.17
CA ARG A 61 -6.73 -12.41 -4.18
C ARG A 61 -5.62 -13.43 -3.88
N ASN A 62 -4.41 -12.97 -3.58
CA ASN A 62 -3.24 -13.85 -3.38
C ASN A 62 -3.31 -14.65 -2.07
N LEU A 63 -4.04 -14.13 -1.08
CA LEU A 63 -4.27 -14.81 0.19
C LEU A 63 -5.62 -15.55 0.24
N GLU A 64 -6.36 -15.57 -0.87
CA GLU A 64 -7.70 -16.16 -0.97
C GLU A 64 -8.69 -15.61 0.07
N LEU A 65 -8.50 -14.35 0.47
CA LEU A 65 -9.34 -13.65 1.43
C LEU A 65 -10.51 -12.97 0.71
N HIS A 66 -11.68 -13.00 1.35
CA HIS A 66 -12.77 -12.11 0.94
C HIS A 66 -12.54 -10.71 1.53
N PRO A 67 -12.78 -9.63 0.75
CA PRO A 67 -12.72 -8.30 1.31
C PRO A 67 -13.73 -8.16 2.46
N PRO A 68 -13.35 -7.51 3.58
CA PRO A 68 -14.30 -7.20 4.64
C PRO A 68 -15.43 -6.34 4.06
N ALA A 69 -16.64 -6.53 4.60
CA ALA A 69 -17.78 -5.70 4.27
C ALA A 69 -17.42 -4.20 4.42
N PRO A 70 -17.95 -3.32 3.55
CA PRO A 70 -17.68 -1.89 3.60
C PRO A 70 -18.09 -1.24 4.92
#